data_AF-A0A255TI39-F1
#
_entry.id   AF-A0A255TI39-F1
#
_cell.length_a   1.000
_cell.length_b   1.000
_cell.length_c   1.000
_cell.angle_alpha   90.00
_cell.angle_beta   90.00
_cell.angle_gamma   90.00
#
_symmetry.space_group_name_H-M   'P 1'
#
loop_
_entity.id
_entity.type
_entity.pdbx_description
1 polymer ?
#
loop_
_entity_poly.entity_id
_entity_poly.type
_entity_poly.pdbx_seq_one_letter_code
_entity_poly.pdbx_strand_id
1 'polypeptide(L)'
;MLFGNFVIMKSDNANLAKAVLGAYKDRLHLFEAGDTLEGGVKSIAAYGHTPGHTVFQKDSILVIADLIHGAALQLKHPEYCPSYDMDPDAARQSRLRILKYARENNLTMYGMHLPAPGYTK
;
A
#
# COMPACT_ATOMS: atom_id res chain seq x y z
N MET A 1 19.63 29.67 11.42
CA MET A 1 20.05 28.28 11.12
C MET A 1 18.80 27.43 10.98
N LEU A 2 18.72 26.75 9.82
CA LEU A 2 18.03 25.49 9.52
C LEU A 2 16.50 25.36 9.71
N PHE A 3 15.83 25.62 8.59
CA PHE A 3 14.64 25.00 8.00
C PHE A 3 14.03 23.78 8.71
N GLY A 4 12.71 23.84 8.92
CA GLY A 4 11.83 22.69 9.14
C GLY A 4 10.55 22.86 8.34
N ASN A 5 10.62 22.67 7.02
CA ASN A 5 9.43 22.52 6.18
C ASN A 5 8.79 21.16 6.51
N PHE A 6 7.84 21.17 7.44
CA PHE A 6 6.85 20.12 7.52
C PHE A 6 6.04 20.20 6.23
N VAL A 7 6.21 19.23 5.32
CA VAL A 7 5.32 19.09 4.17
C VAL A 7 4.00 18.57 4.72
N ILE A 8 3.18 19.48 5.24
CA ILE A 8 1.74 19.28 5.31
C ILE A 8 1.32 19.05 3.86
N MET A 9 0.73 17.89 3.59
CA MET A 9 0.07 17.61 2.32
C MET A 9 -0.88 18.78 2.05
N LYS A 10 -0.53 19.65 1.09
CA LYS A 10 -1.20 20.95 0.88
C LYS A 10 -2.71 20.73 0.81
N SER A 11 -3.46 21.53 1.57
CA SER A 11 -4.93 21.50 1.73
C SER A 11 -5.72 21.29 0.43
N ASP A 12 -5.15 21.68 -0.69
CA ASP A 12 -5.74 21.56 -2.03
C ASP A 12 -5.92 20.11 -2.47
N ASN A 13 -4.99 19.20 -2.11
CA ASN A 13 -5.05 17.79 -2.51
C ASN A 13 -6.17 17.04 -1.78
N ALA A 14 -6.39 17.34 -0.51
CA ALA A 14 -7.48 16.73 0.27
C ALA A 14 -8.86 17.17 -0.25
N ASN A 15 -8.99 18.45 -0.61
CA ASN A 15 -10.22 18.97 -1.21
C ASN A 15 -10.47 18.37 -2.59
N LEU A 16 -9.43 18.24 -3.42
CA LEU A 16 -9.52 17.55 -4.71
C LEU A 16 -9.93 16.08 -4.53
N ALA A 17 -9.32 15.35 -3.59
CA ALA A 17 -9.67 13.95 -3.32
C ALA A 17 -11.15 13.82 -2.92
N LYS A 18 -11.65 14.68 -2.03
CA LYS A 18 -13.07 14.72 -1.65
C LYS A 18 -13.98 15.04 -2.84
N ALA A 19 -13.61 16.00 -3.68
CA ALA A 19 -14.37 16.35 -4.87
C ALA A 19 -14.45 15.19 -5.87
N VAL A 20 -13.33 14.50 -6.10
CA VAL A 20 -13.28 13.30 -6.96
C VAL A 20 -14.17 12.20 -6.36
N LEU A 21 -14.02 11.86 -5.08
CA LEU A 21 -14.87 10.86 -4.44
C LEU A 21 -16.37 11.22 -4.55
N GLY A 22 -16.72 12.49 -4.35
CA GLY A 22 -18.08 13.00 -4.53
C GLY A 22 -18.61 12.84 -5.95
N ALA A 23 -17.78 13.08 -6.98
CA ALA A 23 -18.16 12.94 -8.38
C ALA A 23 -18.41 11.49 -8.82
N TYR A 24 -17.82 10.51 -8.11
CA TYR A 24 -17.98 9.09 -8.41
C TYR A 24 -18.86 8.35 -7.40
N LYS A 25 -19.42 9.03 -6.39
CA LYS A 25 -20.06 8.40 -5.21
C LYS A 25 -21.07 7.29 -5.55
N ASP A 26 -21.90 7.50 -6.58
CA ASP A 26 -22.97 6.56 -6.96
C ASP A 26 -22.43 5.35 -7.77
N ARG A 27 -21.13 5.35 -8.07
CA ARG A 27 -20.37 4.28 -8.74
C ARG A 27 -19.28 3.69 -7.86
N LEU A 28 -19.21 4.09 -6.58
CA LEU A 28 -18.24 3.53 -5.64
C LEU A 28 -18.85 2.36 -4.90
N HIS A 29 -18.15 1.22 -4.93
CA HIS A 29 -18.38 0.12 -4.02
C HIS A 29 -17.27 0.15 -2.97
N LEU A 30 -17.62 0.57 -1.76
CA LEU A 30 -16.70 0.58 -0.63
C LEU A 30 -16.59 -0.84 -0.07
N PHE A 31 -15.42 -1.18 0.45
CA PHE A 31 -15.15 -2.45 1.11
C PHE A 31 -14.28 -2.19 2.34
N GLU A 32 -14.27 -3.15 3.26
CA GLU A 32 -13.36 -3.16 4.40
C GLU A 32 -12.25 -4.18 4.16
N ALA A 33 -11.06 -3.89 4.66
CA ALA A 33 -9.95 -4.82 4.52
C ALA A 33 -10.24 -6.12 5.31
N GLY A 34 -10.12 -7.27 4.65
CA GLY A 34 -10.56 -8.57 5.15
C GLY A 34 -11.73 -9.15 4.35
N ASP A 35 -12.44 -8.32 3.58
CA ASP A 35 -13.50 -8.76 2.68
C ASP A 35 -12.97 -9.65 1.54
N THR A 36 -13.85 -10.52 1.05
CA THR A 36 -13.65 -11.19 -0.24
C THR A 36 -14.49 -10.46 -1.28
N LEU A 37 -13.82 -9.83 -2.24
CA LEU A 37 -14.43 -9.10 -3.34
C LEU A 37 -14.84 -10.06 -4.47
N GLU A 38 -15.57 -9.51 -5.45
CA GLU A 38 -15.97 -10.25 -6.65
C GLU A 38 -14.77 -10.94 -7.34
N GLY A 39 -15.03 -12.10 -7.93
CA GLY A 39 -13.97 -12.91 -8.56
C GLY A 39 -13.03 -13.61 -7.57
N GLY A 40 -13.36 -13.63 -6.27
CA GLY A 40 -12.61 -14.35 -5.24
C GLY A 40 -11.34 -13.62 -4.79
N VAL A 41 -11.28 -12.30 -4.97
CA VAL A 41 -10.13 -11.49 -4.56
C VAL A 41 -10.23 -11.18 -3.07
N LYS A 42 -9.25 -11.59 -2.27
CA LYS A 42 -9.20 -11.29 -0.84
C LYS A 42 -8.51 -9.94 -0.62
N SER A 43 -9.15 -9.04 0.10
CA SER A 43 -8.52 -7.81 0.59
C SER A 43 -7.79 -8.09 1.91
N ILE A 44 -6.58 -7.58 2.06
CA ILE A 44 -5.75 -7.78 3.24
C ILE A 44 -5.28 -6.40 3.70
N ALA A 45 -5.63 -6.03 4.93
CA ALA A 45 -5.19 -4.75 5.51
C ALA A 45 -3.67 -4.64 5.41
N ALA A 46 -3.14 -3.49 5.02
CA ALA A 46 -1.72 -3.20 4.99
C ALA A 46 -1.45 -1.71 5.30
N TYR A 47 -2.16 -1.22 6.31
CA TYR A 47 -2.19 0.19 6.69
C TYR A 47 -0.80 0.75 6.99
N GLY A 48 -0.66 2.06 6.78
CA GLY A 48 0.51 2.83 7.16
C GLY A 48 0.98 3.74 6.03
N HIS A 49 1.15 3.21 4.81
CA HIS A 49 1.42 4.05 3.65
C HIS A 49 0.29 5.09 3.47
N THR A 50 -0.95 4.61 3.52
CA THR A 50 -2.14 5.41 3.79
C THR A 50 -3.01 4.70 4.84
N PRO A 51 -3.97 5.39 5.49
CA PRO A 51 -4.87 4.75 6.46
C PRO A 51 -5.70 3.60 5.89
N GLY A 52 -5.99 3.61 4.58
CA GLY A 52 -6.75 2.57 3.87
C GLY A 52 -5.91 1.66 2.98
N HIS A 53 -4.58 1.69 3.09
CA HIS A 53 -3.70 0.88 2.24
C HIS A 53 -4.01 -0.61 2.40
N THR A 54 -4.26 -1.26 1.26
CA THR A 54 -4.79 -2.62 1.19
C THR A 54 -4.03 -3.41 0.13
N VAL A 55 -3.65 -4.63 0.48
CA VAL A 55 -3.05 -5.63 -0.41
C VAL A 55 -4.16 -6.56 -0.91
N PHE A 56 -4.06 -7.01 -2.15
CA PHE A 56 -5.06 -7.90 -2.75
C PHE A 56 -4.45 -9.24 -3.12
N GLN A 57 -5.11 -10.33 -2.72
CA GLN A 57 -4.69 -11.68 -3.10
C GLN A 57 -5.72 -12.34 -4.01
N LYS A 58 -5.24 -12.96 -5.08
CA LYS A 58 -6.01 -13.93 -5.86
C LYS A 58 -5.10 -15.10 -6.20
N ASP A 59 -5.50 -16.31 -5.82
CA ASP A 59 -4.70 -17.52 -6.00
C ASP A 59 -3.27 -17.34 -5.42
N SER A 60 -2.24 -17.56 -6.24
CA SER A 60 -0.82 -17.38 -5.89
C SER A 60 -0.29 -15.97 -6.16
N ILE A 61 -1.15 -15.01 -6.51
CA ILE A 61 -0.78 -13.62 -6.83
C ILE A 61 -1.13 -12.73 -5.64
N LEU A 62 -0.17 -11.89 -5.24
CA LEU A 62 -0.34 -10.88 -4.20
C LEU A 62 0.00 -9.50 -4.76
N VAL A 63 -1.00 -8.65 -4.96
CA VAL A 63 -0.79 -7.26 -5.39
C VAL A 63 -0.50 -6.41 -4.15
N ILE A 64 0.76 -6.03 -3.97
CA ILE A 64 1.25 -5.34 -2.77
C ILE A 64 1.06 -3.81 -2.82
N ALA A 65 0.51 -3.27 -3.91
CA ALA A 65 0.32 -1.83 -4.10
C ALA A 65 1.63 -1.06 -3.78
N ASP A 66 1.53 -0.01 -2.97
CA ASP A 66 2.63 0.87 -2.58
C ASP A 66 3.34 0.39 -1.30
N LEU A 67 3.37 -0.92 -1.03
CA LEU A 67 4.06 -1.46 0.15
C LEU A 67 5.59 -1.28 0.05
N ILE A 68 6.13 -1.28 -1.17
CA ILE A 68 7.57 -1.17 -1.49
C ILE A 68 7.75 -0.14 -2.61
N HIS A 69 8.70 0.77 -2.42
CA HIS A 69 9.07 1.82 -3.37
C HIS A 69 10.54 1.74 -3.79
N GLY A 70 11.42 1.39 -2.85
CA GLY A 70 12.85 1.20 -3.09
C GLY A 70 13.22 -0.26 -2.98
N ALA A 71 12.85 -1.09 -3.96
CA ALA A 71 13.00 -2.55 -3.89
C ALA A 71 14.42 -3.00 -3.49
N ALA A 72 15.47 -2.38 -4.05
CA ALA A 72 16.86 -2.70 -3.73
C ALA A 72 17.23 -2.50 -2.24
N LEU A 73 16.54 -1.58 -1.57
CA LEU A 73 16.72 -1.28 -0.15
C LEU A 73 15.73 -2.06 0.69
N GLN A 74 14.43 -1.93 0.43
CA GLN A 74 13.35 -2.42 1.29
C GLN A 74 13.16 -3.94 1.25
N LEU A 75 13.65 -4.65 0.22
CA LEU A 75 13.67 -6.12 0.25
C LEU A 75 14.76 -6.67 1.19
N LYS A 76 15.84 -5.91 1.40
CA LYS A 76 16.92 -6.26 2.34
C LYS A 76 16.67 -5.68 3.74
N HIS A 77 16.09 -4.49 3.78
CA HIS A 77 15.82 -3.68 4.97
C HIS A 77 14.34 -3.26 4.97
N PRO A 78 13.40 -4.20 5.18
CA PRO A 78 11.96 -3.92 5.17
C PRO A 78 11.52 -2.94 6.27
N GLU A 79 12.39 -2.66 7.24
CA GLU A 79 12.21 -1.62 8.25
C GLU A 79 12.33 -0.19 7.71
N TYR A 80 12.91 0.00 6.52
CA TYR A 80 13.03 1.33 5.93
C TYR A 80 11.70 1.82 5.38
N CYS A 81 11.28 2.99 5.87
CA CYS A 81 10.05 3.66 5.44
C CYS A 81 10.38 4.88 4.58
N PRO A 82 9.78 5.01 3.39
CA PRO A 82 9.82 6.24 2.63
C PRO A 82 9.20 7.41 3.41
N SER A 83 9.62 8.64 3.09
CA SER A 83 9.13 9.85 3.76
C SER A 83 7.66 10.16 3.53
N TYR A 84 7.01 9.47 2.59
CA TYR A 84 5.60 9.65 2.24
C TYR A 84 4.69 8.53 2.78
N ASP A 85 5.20 7.63 3.64
CA ASP A 85 4.32 6.82 4.47
C ASP A 85 3.63 7.73 5.50
N MET A 86 2.28 7.73 5.52
CA MET A 86 1.51 8.59 6.44
C MET A 86 1.68 8.18 7.92
N ASP A 87 1.87 6.88 8.18
CA ASP A 87 2.27 6.30 9.46
C ASP A 87 3.43 5.30 9.21
N PRO A 88 4.68 5.74 9.43
CA PRO A 88 5.86 4.90 9.18
C PRO A 88 5.93 3.64 10.04
N ASP A 89 5.45 3.69 11.29
CA ASP A 89 5.49 2.54 12.18
C ASP A 89 4.48 1.48 11.73
N ALA A 90 3.24 1.88 11.43
CA ALA A 90 2.25 0.97 10.86
C ALA A 90 2.69 0.41 9.51
N ALA A 91 3.27 1.25 8.63
CA ALA A 91 3.75 0.83 7.31
C ALA A 91 4.85 -0.24 7.42
N ARG A 92 5.79 -0.04 8.35
CA ARG A 92 6.83 -1.04 8.68
C ARG A 92 6.21 -2.36 9.11
N GLN A 93 5.27 -2.34 10.05
CA GLN A 93 4.65 -3.57 10.55
C GLN A 93 3.86 -4.30 9.45
N SER A 94 3.12 -3.55 8.64
CA SER A 94 2.41 -4.09 7.47
C SER A 94 3.39 -4.73 6.48
N ARG A 95 4.50 -4.06 6.14
CA ARG A 95 5.52 -4.58 5.22
C ARG A 95 6.12 -5.88 5.72
N LEU A 96 6.57 -5.91 6.97
CA LEU A 96 7.14 -7.12 7.58
C LEU A 96 6.13 -8.28 7.57
N ARG A 97 4.88 -8.02 7.96
CA ARG A 97 3.83 -9.05 7.99
C ARG A 97 3.49 -9.58 6.60
N ILE A 98 3.34 -8.71 5.60
CA ILE A 98 2.97 -9.10 4.24
C ILE A 98 4.12 -9.85 3.55
N LEU A 99 5.38 -9.42 3.73
CA LEU A 99 6.54 -10.15 3.23
C LEU A 99 6.64 -11.56 3.83
N LYS A 100 6.41 -11.69 5.15
CA LYS A 100 6.35 -13.00 5.82
C LYS A 100 5.21 -13.86 5.25
N TYR A 101 4.03 -13.28 5.08
CA TYR A 101 2.85 -13.96 4.53
C TYR A 101 3.09 -14.47 3.10
N ALA A 102 3.66 -13.63 2.22
CA ALA A 102 3.98 -14.02 0.85
C ALA A 102 4.94 -15.21 0.79
N ARG A 103 6.00 -15.18 1.61
CA ARG A 103 6.97 -16.27 1.72
C ARG A 103 6.33 -17.56 2.22
N GLU A 104 5.52 -17.48 3.29
CA GLU A 104 4.88 -18.67 3.90
C GLU A 104 3.86 -19.34 3.00
N ASN A 105 3.24 -18.57 2.09
CA ASN A 105 2.21 -19.06 1.18
C ASN A 105 2.72 -19.21 -0.27
N ASN A 106 4.03 -19.06 -0.51
CA ASN A 106 4.65 -19.15 -1.84
C ASN A 106 3.98 -18.26 -2.90
N LEU A 107 3.69 -17.01 -2.53
CA LEU A 107 2.99 -16.05 -3.39
C LEU A 107 3.98 -15.23 -4.22
N THR A 108 3.59 -14.88 -5.44
CA THR A 108 4.31 -13.89 -6.26
C THR A 108 3.74 -12.51 -5.98
N MET A 109 4.60 -11.58 -5.56
CA MET A 109 4.22 -10.21 -5.23
C MET A 109 4.36 -9.30 -6.44
N TYR A 110 3.31 -8.57 -6.78
CA TYR A 110 3.28 -7.54 -7.82
C TYR A 110 3.09 -6.18 -7.17
N GLY A 111 3.98 -5.21 -7.48
CA GLY A 111 3.97 -3.90 -6.83
C GLY A 111 4.14 -2.76 -7.82
N MET A 112 3.47 -1.64 -7.57
CA MET A 112 3.36 -0.49 -8.48
C MET A 112 4.70 0.21 -8.72
N HIS A 113 5.66 0.01 -7.82
CA HIS A 113 6.99 0.61 -7.86
C HIS A 113 8.12 -0.42 -7.84
N LEU A 114 7.81 -1.70 -8.08
CA LEU A 114 8.86 -2.69 -8.29
C LEU A 114 9.53 -2.45 -9.65
N PRO A 115 10.86 -2.62 -9.76
CA PRO A 115 11.55 -2.52 -11.04
C PRO A 115 11.01 -3.57 -12.01
N ALA A 116 11.15 -3.31 -13.32
CA ALA A 116 10.74 -4.26 -14.35
C ALA A 116 11.28 -5.68 -14.04
N PRO A 117 10.43 -6.72 -14.09
CA PRO A 117 9.09 -6.77 -14.70
C PRO A 117 7.90 -6.38 -13.79
N GLY A 118 8.13 -5.77 -12.62
CA GLY A 118 7.07 -5.32 -11.71
C GLY A 118 6.62 -6.37 -10.69
N TYR A 119 7.37 -7.46 -10.55
CA TYR A 119 7.10 -8.50 -9.55
C TYR A 119 8.37 -9.04 -8.89
N THR A 120 8.21 -9.60 -7.70
CA THR A 120 9.22 -10.37 -6.97
C THR A 120 8.56 -11.59 -6.31
N LYS A 121 9.36 -12.59 -5.98
CA LYS A 121 8.95 -13.68 -5.08
C LYS A 121 9.52 -13.44 -3.69
#